data_AF-A0A353C244-F1
#
_entry.id   AF-A0A353C244-F1
#
_cell.length_a   1.000
_cell.length_b   1.000
_cell.length_c   1.000
_cell.angle_alpha   90.00
_cell.angle_beta   90.00
_cell.angle_gamma   90.00
#
_symmetry.space_group_name_H-M   'P 1'
#
loop_
_entity.id
_entity.type
_entity.pdbx_description
1 polymer ?
#
loop_
_entity_poly.entity_id
_entity_poly.type
_entity_poly.pdbx_seq_one_letter_code
_entity_poly.pdbx_strand_id
1 'polypeptide(L)'
;MFSIKSDIVPIALEGTEILLPVDPNDMGKETPQHAMVRVSIGPPFQLEKNNPNDDHWDEKCVYTAMRKIAQMLKPEYQGVYKID
;
A
#
# COMPACT_ATOMS: atom_id res chain seq x y z
N MET A 1 -0.10 -23.49 16.62
CA MET A 1 0.28 -22.49 15.60
C MET A 1 -0.95 -21.63 15.34
N PHE A 2 -1.01 -20.43 15.91
CA PHE A 2 -2.16 -19.52 15.76
C PHE A 2 -2.07 -18.86 14.39
N SER A 3 -3.01 -19.16 13.49
CA SER A 3 -3.20 -18.41 12.25
C SER A 3 -4.09 -17.21 12.58
N ILE A 4 -3.55 -16.01 12.51
CA ILE A 4 -4.33 -14.78 12.66
C ILE A 4 -5.23 -14.68 11.43
N LYS A 5 -6.50 -15.09 11.58
CA LYS A 5 -7.53 -14.93 10.56
C LYS A 5 -8.20 -13.57 10.79
N SER A 6 -7.51 -12.52 10.36
CA SER A 6 -8.00 -11.14 10.48
C SER A 6 -8.22 -10.55 9.09
N ASP A 7 -9.31 -9.80 8.97
CA ASP A 7 -9.55 -9.02 7.77
C ASP A 7 -8.54 -7.87 7.69
N ILE A 8 -7.98 -7.68 6.49
CA ILE A 8 -7.10 -6.57 6.15
C ILE A 8 -7.94 -5.52 5.42
N VAL A 9 -7.82 -4.26 5.82
CA VAL A 9 -8.47 -3.14 5.14
C VAL A 9 -7.42 -2.38 4.32
N PRO A 10 -7.52 -2.36 2.98
CA PRO A 10 -6.58 -1.62 2.17
C PRO A 10 -6.89 -0.13 2.22
N ILE A 11 -5.85 0.69 2.34
CA ILE A 11 -5.94 2.15 2.36
C ILE A 11 -4.99 2.70 1.31
N ALA A 12 -5.53 3.44 0.35
CA ALA A 12 -4.76 4.15 -0.67
C ALA A 12 -4.64 5.63 -0.31
N LEU A 13 -3.43 6.16 -0.43
CA LEU A 13 -3.06 7.54 -0.13
C LEU A 13 -2.46 8.18 -1.38
N GLU A 14 -2.95 9.35 -1.76
CA GLU A 14 -2.40 10.17 -2.85
C GLU A 14 -2.07 11.57 -2.33
N GLY A 15 -0.97 12.16 -2.80
CA GLY A 15 -0.60 13.55 -2.53
C GLY A 15 0.11 13.78 -1.19
N THR A 16 0.36 12.73 -0.41
CA THR A 16 1.10 12.84 0.87
C THR A 16 2.55 13.28 0.65
N GLU A 17 3.14 12.86 -0.46
CA GLU A 17 4.48 13.26 -0.91
C GLU A 17 4.57 14.72 -1.33
N ILE A 18 3.44 15.36 -1.66
CA ILE A 18 3.36 16.79 -1.91
C ILE A 18 3.14 17.53 -0.59
N LEU A 19 2.30 16.97 0.31
CA LEU A 19 2.04 17.53 1.64
C LEU A 19 3.33 17.59 2.47
N LEU A 20 4.13 16.52 2.49
CA LEU A 20 5.40 16.48 3.20
C LEU A 20 6.46 15.84 2.29
N PRO A 21 7.08 16.63 1.41
CA PRO A 21 8.11 16.14 0.51
C PRO A 21 9.35 15.70 1.30
N VAL A 22 9.89 14.53 0.95
CA VAL A 22 11.11 13.99 1.60
C VAL A 22 12.32 14.83 1.21
N ASP A 23 13.08 15.30 2.20
CA ASP A 23 14.40 15.90 1.98
C ASP A 23 15.47 14.79 2.06
N PRO A 24 16.15 14.44 0.94
CA PRO A 24 17.09 13.33 0.92
C PRO A 24 18.39 13.60 1.69
N ASN A 25 18.65 14.85 2.08
CA ASN A 25 19.86 15.24 2.81
C ASN A 25 19.59 15.39 4.31
N ASP A 26 18.41 15.92 4.66
CA ASP A 26 18.05 16.16 6.06
C ASP A 26 16.53 16.13 6.27
N MET A 27 16.02 14.97 6.69
CA MET A 27 14.60 14.78 7.01
C MET A 27 14.09 15.73 8.11
N GLY A 28 14.98 16.27 8.96
CA GLY A 28 14.62 17.26 9.98
C GLY A 28 14.21 18.62 9.40
N LYS A 29 14.47 18.87 8.11
CA LYS A 29 14.07 20.08 7.39
C LYS A 29 12.75 19.94 6.62
N GLU A 30 12.13 18.76 6.64
CA GLU A 30 10.84 18.54 5.99
C GLU A 30 9.78 19.46 6.64
N THR A 31 9.08 20.22 5.82
CA THR A 31 8.02 21.13 6.29
C THR A 31 6.74 20.90 5.51
N PRO A 32 5.57 20.89 6.18
CA PRO A 32 4.30 20.71 5.49
C PRO A 32 4.07 21.79 4.43
N GLN A 33 3.61 21.38 3.26
CA GLN A 33 3.22 22.24 2.14
C GLN A 33 1.70 22.19 1.93
N HIS A 34 1.14 23.20 1.25
CA HIS A 34 -0.26 23.13 0.84
C HIS A 34 -0.44 22.07 -0.26
N ALA A 35 -1.26 21.07 0.00
CA ALA A 35 -1.50 19.96 -0.93
C ALA A 35 -2.92 19.40 -0.79
N MET A 36 -3.40 18.75 -1.85
CA MET A 36 -4.62 17.94 -1.80
C MET A 36 -4.24 16.49 -1.50
N VAL A 37 -4.64 15.98 -0.34
CA VAL A 37 -4.47 14.57 0.02
C VAL A 37 -5.78 13.82 -0.18
N ARG A 38 -5.73 12.68 -0.87
CA ARG A 38 -6.87 11.78 -1.02
C ARG A 38 -6.61 10.49 -0.24
N VAL A 39 -7.62 10.09 0.54
CA VAL A 39 -7.64 8.82 1.26
C VAL A 39 -8.81 7.99 0.71
N SER A 40 -8.49 6.81 0.19
CA SER A 40 -9.48 5.85 -0.30
C SER A 40 -9.39 4.59 0.54
N ILE A 41 -10.49 4.20 1.18
CA ILE A 41 -10.57 3.00 2.03
C ILE A 41 -11.37 1.95 1.29
N GLY A 42 -10.75 0.80 1.04
CA GLY A 42 -11.37 -0.31 0.33
C GLY A 42 -12.10 -1.28 1.24
N PRO A 43 -12.82 -2.26 0.66
CA PRO A 43 -13.47 -3.31 1.43
C PRO A 43 -12.43 -4.21 2.11
N PRO A 44 -12.74 -4.76 3.30
CA PRO A 44 -11.87 -5.75 3.94
C PRO A 44 -11.67 -7.00 3.08
N PHE A 45 -10.49 -7.61 3.15
CA PHE A 45 -10.17 -8.88 2.49
C PHE A 45 -9.28 -9.76 3.38
N GLN A 46 -9.20 -11.05 3.05
CA GLN A 46 -8.29 -11.99 3.70
C GLN A 46 -7.22 -12.42 2.71
N LEU A 47 -5.99 -12.58 3.19
CA LEU A 47 -4.97 -13.28 2.44
C LEU A 47 -5.31 -14.78 2.40
N GLU A 48 -4.83 -15.45 1.36
CA GLU A 48 -4.94 -16.90 1.28
C GLU A 48 -4.21 -17.55 2.48
N LYS A 49 -4.48 -18.83 2.75
CA LYS A 49 -3.80 -19.54 3.85
C LYS A 49 -2.39 -19.91 3.43
N ASN A 50 -1.44 -19.80 4.36
CA ASN A 50 -0.05 -20.22 4.16
C ASN A 50 0.02 -21.60 3.48
N ASN A 51 0.71 -21.65 2.34
CA ASN A 51 1.06 -22.88 1.64
C ASN A 51 2.54 -23.20 1.91
N PRO A 52 2.85 -24.20 2.77
CA PRO A 52 4.22 -24.51 3.15
C PRO A 52 5.13 -24.98 2.00
N ASN A 53 4.55 -25.32 0.85
CA ASN A 53 5.26 -25.79 -0.33
C ASN A 53 5.49 -24.68 -1.37
N ASP A 54 5.16 -23.43 -1.03
CA ASP A 54 5.31 -22.28 -1.91
C ASP A 54 6.42 -21.37 -1.38
N ASP A 55 7.62 -21.53 -1.94
CA ASP A 55 8.81 -20.75 -1.55
C ASP A 55 8.63 -19.23 -1.76
N HIS A 56 7.62 -18.82 -2.55
CA HIS A 56 7.29 -17.43 -2.86
C HIS A 56 6.00 -16.95 -2.16
N TRP A 57 5.56 -17.66 -1.14
CA TRP A 57 4.30 -17.37 -0.44
C TRP A 57 4.20 -15.92 0.06
N ASP A 58 5.24 -15.43 0.72
CA ASP A 58 5.26 -14.08 1.29
C ASP A 58 5.20 -13.00 0.20
N GLU A 59 5.93 -13.20 -0.91
CA GLU A 59 5.91 -12.29 -2.06
C GLU A 59 4.52 -12.20 -2.69
N LYS A 60 3.82 -13.34 -2.83
CA LYS A 60 2.45 -13.38 -3.34
C LYS A 60 1.47 -12.67 -2.41
N CYS A 61 1.64 -12.82 -1.09
CA CYS A 61 0.82 -12.12 -0.10
C CYS A 61 0.98 -10.60 -0.21
N VAL A 62 2.23 -10.14 -0.25
CA VAL A 62 2.54 -8.71 -0.42
C VAL A 62 1.99 -8.20 -1.74
N TYR A 63 2.23 -8.91 -2.84
CA TYR A 63 1.74 -8.52 -4.16
C TYR A 63 0.21 -8.39 -4.17
N THR A 64 -0.50 -9.35 -3.58
CA THR A 64 -1.97 -9.34 -3.48
C THR A 64 -2.45 -8.13 -2.69
N ALA A 65 -1.87 -7.87 -1.51
CA ALA A 65 -2.25 -6.73 -0.67
C ALA A 65 -1.99 -5.39 -1.39
N MET A 66 -0.82 -5.25 -2.02
CA MET A 66 -0.44 -4.03 -2.73
C MET A 66 -1.31 -3.80 -3.98
N ARG A 67 -1.70 -4.84 -4.72
CA ARG A 67 -2.64 -4.73 -5.83
C ARG A 67 -4.03 -4.24 -5.39
N LYS A 68 -4.50 -4.61 -4.20
CA LYS A 68 -5.77 -4.07 -3.64
C LYS A 68 -5.68 -2.56 -3.39
N ILE A 69 -4.52 -2.06 -2.97
CA ILE A 69 -4.27 -0.62 -2.83
C ILE A 69 -4.19 0.04 -4.22
N ALA A 70 -3.41 -0.54 -5.16
CA ALA A 70 -3.21 0.01 -6.49
C ALA A 70 -4.51 0.15 -7.31
N GLN A 71 -5.48 -0.76 -7.14
CA GLN A 71 -6.80 -0.67 -7.75
C GLN A 71 -7.58 0.60 -7.36
N MET A 72 -7.24 1.23 -6.24
CA MET A 72 -7.88 2.45 -5.73
C MET A 72 -7.07 3.72 -6.00
N LEU A 73 -5.85 3.59 -6.51
CA LEU A 73 -4.95 4.68 -6.85
C LEU A 73 -5.12 5.09 -8.31
N LYS A 74 -4.95 6.38 -8.59
CA LYS A 74 -4.77 6.86 -9.97
C LYS A 74 -3.56 6.19 -10.66
N PRO A 75 -3.57 6.03 -12.00
CA PRO A 75 -2.51 5.32 -12.72
C PRO A 75 -1.08 5.77 -12.40
N GLU A 76 -0.85 7.07 -12.23
CA GLU A 76 0.45 7.64 -11.89
C GLU A 76 0.97 7.27 -10.49
N TYR A 77 0.08 6.87 -9.57
CA TYR A 77 0.43 6.43 -8.22
C TYR A 77 0.58 4.90 -8.09
N GLN A 78 0.23 4.12 -9.11
CA GLN A 78 0.21 2.65 -8.98
C GLN A 78 1.59 2.00 -8.97
N GLY A 79 2.61 2.68 -9.51
CA GLY A 79 4.00 2.21 -9.50
C GLY A 79 4.18 0.79 -10.07
N VAL A 80 4.90 -0.06 -9.34
CA VAL A 80 5.20 -1.47 -9.71
C VAL A 80 3.94 -2.35 -9.74
N TYR A 81 2.87 -1.94 -9.06
CA TYR A 81 1.62 -2.69 -8.96
C TYR A 81 0.55 -2.20 -9.94
N LYS A 82 0.98 -1.60 -11.05
CA LYS A 82 0.12 -1.09 -12.12
C LYS A 82 -0.93 -2.12 -12.54
N ILE A 83 -2.16 -1.65 -12.76
CA ILE A 83 -3.26 -2.45 -13.28
C ILE A 83 -3.26 -2.29 -14.80
N ASP A 84 -3.05 -3.39 -15.53
CA ASP A 84 -3.20 -3.46 -16.99
C ASP A 84 -4.68 -3.43 -17.42
#